data_AF-A0A956ME41-F1
#
_entry.id   AF-A0A956ME41-F1
#
_cell.length_a   1.000
_cell.length_b   1.000
_cell.length_c   1.000
_cell.angle_alpha   90.00
_cell.angle_beta   90.00
_cell.angle_gamma   90.00
#
_symmetry.space_group_name_H-M   'P 1'
#
loop_
_entity.id
_entity.type
_entity.pdbx_description
1 polymer ?
#
loop_
_entity_poly.entity_id
_entity_poly.type
_entity_poly.pdbx_seq_one_letter_code
_entity_poly.pdbx_strand_id
1 'polypeptide(L)'
;IGVLYDPQRPVERDWCRAWAAALAEGGPLRVRLNRPYRGAADGLTTAFRRRFGPRYLGVELEVNQALLVRGRWDARVPALLEETLSALRPR
;
A
#
# COMPACT_ATOMS: atom_id res chain seq x y z
N ILE A 1 -6.11 2.52 -6.74
CA ILE A 1 -5.76 1.96 -5.42
C ILE A 1 -5.10 3.03 -4.57
N GLY A 2 -5.33 2.98 -3.26
CA GLY A 2 -4.65 3.79 -2.27
C GLY A 2 -3.56 2.97 -1.58
N VAL A 3 -2.36 3.52 -1.43
CA VAL A 3 -1.32 2.97 -0.55
C VAL A 3 -1.21 3.89 0.65
N LEU A 4 -1.59 3.38 1.81
CA LEU A 4 -1.78 4.13 3.04
C LEU A 4 -0.66 3.78 4.02
N TYR A 5 -0.08 4.81 4.61
CA TYR A 5 1.02 4.72 5.58
C TYR A 5 1.05 5.95 6.48
N ASP A 6 1.81 5.90 7.57
CA ASP A 6 2.02 7.06 8.42
C ASP A 6 3.15 7.96 7.87
N PRO A 7 2.86 9.19 7.41
CA PRO A 7 3.89 10.09 6.88
C PRO A 7 4.98 10.48 7.88
N GLN A 8 4.72 10.35 9.18
CA GLN A 8 5.68 10.65 10.24
C GLN A 8 6.70 9.53 10.45
N ARG A 9 6.53 8.37 9.79
CA ARG A 9 7.44 7.22 9.88
C ARG A 9 8.26 7.10 8.59
N PRO A 10 9.54 7.54 8.57
CA PRO A 10 10.34 7.58 7.34
C PRO A 10 10.44 6.23 6.63
N VAL A 11 10.61 5.14 7.39
CA VAL A 11 10.68 3.78 6.84
C VAL A 11 9.40 3.40 6.08
N GLU A 12 8.22 3.68 6.65
CA GLU A 12 6.95 3.42 5.95
C GLU A 12 6.81 4.32 4.72
N ARG A 13 7.13 5.61 4.85
CA ARG A 13 7.05 6.57 3.75
C ARG A 13 7.90 6.16 2.56
N ASP A 14 9.16 5.81 2.80
CA ASP A 14 10.12 5.52 1.76
C ASP A 14 9.78 4.19 1.08
N TRP A 15 9.41 3.18 1.87
CA TRP A 15 8.92 1.90 1.34
C TRP A 15 7.63 2.05 0.52
N CYS A 16 6.65 2.80 1.01
CA CYS A 16 5.37 3.00 0.30
C CYS A 16 5.53 3.82 -0.97
N ARG A 17 6.47 4.78 -1.01
CA ARG A 17 6.81 5.51 -2.23
C ARG A 17 7.42 4.59 -3.28
N ALA A 18 8.36 3.73 -2.88
CA ALA A 18 8.94 2.74 -3.77
C ALA A 18 7.87 1.76 -4.30
N TRP A 19 7.01 1.25 -3.43
CA TRP A 19 5.95 0.33 -3.83
C TRP A 19 4.93 0.99 -4.75
N ALA A 20 4.51 2.22 -4.44
CA ALA A 20 3.58 2.96 -5.29
C ALA A 20 4.16 3.27 -6.69
N ALA A 21 5.47 3.52 -6.78
CA ALA A 21 6.14 3.68 -8.07
C ALA A 21 6.14 2.37 -8.87
N ALA A 22 6.55 1.26 -8.26
CA ALA A 22 6.57 -0.05 -8.91
C ALA A 22 5.16 -0.47 -9.41
N LEU A 23 4.12 -0.24 -8.59
CA LEU A 23 2.73 -0.48 -8.97
C LEU A 23 2.25 0.41 -10.13
N ALA A 24 2.72 1.66 -10.20
CA ALA A 24 2.35 2.58 -11.27
C ALA A 24 3.06 2.25 -12.59
N GLU A 25 4.26 1.69 -12.54
CA GLU A 25 5.02 1.23 -13.70
C GLU A 25 4.46 -0.07 -14.28
N GLY A 26 4.00 -0.99 -13.42
CA GLY A 26 3.58 -2.32 -13.84
C GLY A 26 2.15 -2.45 -14.38
N GLY A 27 1.37 -1.37 -14.49
CA GLY A 27 0.03 -1.49 -15.07
C GLY A 27 -0.85 -0.23 -15.06
N PRO A 28 -2.09 -0.34 -15.57
CA PRO A 28 -2.99 0.81 -15.75
C PRO A 28 -3.65 1.28 -14.44
N LEU A 29 -3.17 0.82 -13.28
CA LEU A 29 -3.75 1.17 -11.99
C LEU A 29 -3.38 2.59 -11.61
N ARG A 30 -4.40 3.41 -11.32
CA ARG A 30 -4.17 4.72 -10.70
C ARG A 30 -3.81 4.52 -9.24
N VAL A 31 -2.52 4.66 -8.92
CA VAL A 31 -2.00 4.61 -7.55
C VAL A 31 -2.03 6.00 -6.92
N ARG A 32 -2.44 6.08 -5.66
CA ARG A 32 -2.40 7.31 -4.85
C ARG A 32 -1.89 6.99 -3.46
N LEU A 33 -1.05 7.86 -2.92
CA LEU A 33 -0.59 7.76 -1.54
C LEU A 33 -1.60 8.44 -0.61
N ASN A 34 -1.94 7.80 0.51
CA ASN A 34 -2.81 8.36 1.55
C ASN A 34 -4.09 9.01 1.01
N ARG A 35 -4.75 8.31 0.09
CA ARG A 35 -6.08 8.64 -0.43
C ARG A 35 -6.91 7.35 -0.59
N PRO A 36 -8.22 7.40 -0.31
CA PRO A 36 -9.00 8.57 0.12
C PRO A 36 -8.76 8.96 1.58
N TYR A 37 -8.23 8.04 2.41
CA TYR A 37 -7.94 8.26 3.81
C TYR A 37 -6.45 8.49 4.09
N ARG A 38 -6.16 9.09 5.24
CA ARG A 38 -4.79 9.19 5.77
C ARG A 38 -4.39 7.85 6.41
N GLY A 39 -3.21 7.33 6.10
CA GLY A 39 -2.69 6.09 6.71
C GLY A 39 -2.18 6.22 8.16
N ALA A 40 -2.45 7.37 8.80
CA ALA A 40 -2.17 7.66 10.20
C ALA A 40 -3.46 7.75 11.05
N ALA A 41 -4.63 7.43 10.49
CA ALA A 41 -5.88 7.35 11.26
C ALA A 41 -5.84 6.17 12.25
N ASP A 42 -6.71 6.19 13.25
CA ASP A 42 -6.90 5.02 14.11
C ASP A 42 -7.40 3.85 13.25
N GLY A 43 -6.65 2.75 13.29
CA GLY A 43 -6.81 1.59 12.42
C GLY A 43 -5.81 0.50 12.80
N LEU A 44 -5.81 -0.61 12.05
CA LEU A 44 -5.00 -1.78 12.39
C LEU A 44 -3.50 -1.47 12.40
N THR A 45 -3.04 -0.72 11.39
CA THR A 45 -1.63 -0.30 11.29
C THR A 45 -1.22 0.55 12.50
N THR A 46 -2.08 1.47 12.95
CA THR A 46 -1.86 2.29 14.16
C THR A 46 -1.82 1.44 15.44
N ALA A 47 -2.74 0.49 15.60
CA ALA A 47 -2.72 -0.44 16.73
C ALA A 47 -1.44 -1.29 16.77
N PHE A 48 -0.99 -1.77 15.61
CA PHE A 48 0.20 -2.61 15.48
C PHE A 48 1.50 -1.84 15.63
N ARG A 49 1.57 -0.57 15.21
CA ARG A 49 2.69 0.34 15.53
C ARG A 49 2.88 0.47 17.05
N ARG A 50 1.79 0.59 17.82
CA ARG A 50 1.84 0.65 19.29
C ARG A 50 2.28 -0.69 19.89
N ARG A 51 1.77 -1.82 19.38
CA ARG A 51 2.05 -3.16 19.89
C ARG A 51 3.47 -3.65 19.60
N PHE A 52 3.96 -3.43 18.38
CA PHE A 52 5.22 -4.01 17.89
C PHE A 52 6.36 -2.98 17.78
N GLY A 53 6.05 -1.70 17.98
CA GLY A 53 7.03 -0.63 18.08
C GLY A 53 7.74 -0.31 16.76
N PRO A 54 8.99 0.18 16.82
CA PRO A 54 9.69 0.70 15.65
C PRO A 54 10.01 -0.35 14.58
N ARG A 55 10.10 -1.64 14.95
CA ARG A 55 10.40 -2.74 14.02
C ARG A 55 9.24 -3.14 13.13
N TYR A 56 8.02 -2.67 13.41
CA TYR A 56 6.86 -2.93 12.59
C TYR A 56 6.71 -1.85 11.52
N LEU A 57 6.57 -2.27 10.26
CA LEU A 57 6.25 -1.44 9.11
C LEU A 57 4.77 -1.66 8.79
N GLY A 58 3.93 -0.64 9.04
CA GLY A 58 2.51 -0.70 8.73
C GLY A 58 2.21 -0.12 7.36
N VAL A 59 1.55 -0.90 6.50
CA VAL A 59 0.96 -0.41 5.26
C VAL A 59 -0.46 -0.93 5.12
N GLU A 60 -1.30 -0.17 4.44
CA GLU A 60 -2.66 -0.57 4.09
C GLU A 60 -2.91 -0.31 2.60
N LEU A 61 -3.53 -1.28 1.91
CA LEU A 61 -3.89 -1.19 0.51
C LEU A 61 -5.40 -0.98 0.39
N GLU A 62 -5.79 0.19 -0.07
CA GLU A 62 -7.19 0.54 -0.29
C GLU A 62 -7.59 0.30 -1.74
N VAL A 63 -8.63 -0.50 -1.95
CA VAL A 63 -9.13 -0.85 -3.29
C VAL A 63 -10.51 -0.24 -3.49
N ASN A 64 -10.65 0.59 -4.53
CA ASN A 64 -11.97 1.11 -4.93
C ASN A 64 -12.84 -0.05 -5.41
N GLN A 65 -13.99 -0.28 -4.77
CA GLN A 65 -14.87 -1.42 -5.10
C GLN A 65 -15.36 -1.42 -6.56
N ALA A 66 -15.40 -0.25 -7.21
CA ALA A 66 -15.75 -0.16 -8.63
C ALA A 66 -14.73 -0.87 -9.53
N LEU A 67 -13.48 -1.08 -9.08
CA LEU A 67 -12.51 -1.88 -9.82
C LEU A 67 -12.93 -3.35 -9.89
N LEU A 68 -13.50 -3.87 -8.80
CA LEU A 68 -14.02 -5.23 -8.73
C LEU A 68 -15.31 -5.35 -9.55
N VAL A 69 -16.29 -4.48 -9.28
CA VAL A 69 -17.61 -4.53 -9.91
C VAL A 69 -17.56 -4.33 -11.42
N ARG A 70 -16.63 -3.50 -11.92
CA ARG A 70 -16.49 -3.20 -13.36
C ARG A 70 -15.49 -4.11 -14.08
N GLY A 71 -15.02 -5.18 -13.44
CA GLY A 71 -14.07 -6.13 -14.05
C GLY A 71 -12.71 -5.52 -14.39
N ARG A 72 -12.31 -4.44 -13.73
CA ARG A 72 -11.00 -3.79 -13.91
C ARG A 72 -9.93 -4.33 -12.96
N TRP A 73 -10.31 -5.29 -12.13
CA TRP A 73 -9.44 -6.07 -11.27
C TRP A 73 -9.32 -7.48 -11.85
N ASP A 74 -8.49 -7.63 -12.87
CA ASP A 74 -8.22 -8.92 -13.50
C ASP A 74 -6.99 -9.60 -12.87
N ALA A 75 -6.65 -10.79 -13.36
CA ALA A 75 -5.54 -11.61 -12.84
C ALA A 75 -4.17 -10.91 -12.87
N ARG A 76 -3.98 -9.87 -13.68
CA ARG A 76 -2.72 -9.12 -13.74
C ARG A 76 -2.53 -8.27 -12.49
N VAL A 77 -3.61 -7.82 -11.84
CA VAL A 77 -3.51 -6.97 -10.66
C VAL A 77 -2.94 -7.74 -9.46
N PRO A 78 -3.46 -8.91 -9.05
CA PRO A 78 -2.84 -9.72 -8.01
C PRO A 78 -1.40 -10.12 -8.34
N ALA A 79 -1.12 -10.51 -9.59
CA ALA A 79 0.25 -10.87 -10.01
C ALA A 79 1.22 -9.70 -9.84
N LEU A 80 0.81 -8.48 -10.23
CA LEU A 80 1.60 -7.27 -10.03
C LEU A 80 1.83 -6.97 -8.54
N LEU A 81 0.83 -7.16 -7.68
CA LEU A 81 0.99 -6.99 -6.24
C LEU A 81 2.04 -7.97 -5.69
N GLU A 82 1.94 -9.25 -6.06
CA GLU A 82 2.88 -10.29 -5.63
C GLU A 82 4.32 -10.00 -6.07
N GLU A 83 4.52 -9.66 -7.35
CA GLU A 83 5.82 -9.34 -7.93
C GLU A 83 6.46 -8.15 -7.19
N THR A 84 5.72 -7.05 -7.07
CA THR A 84 6.24 -5.82 -6.47
C THR A 84 6.47 -5.93 -4.97
N LEU A 85 5.63 -6.67 -4.25
CA LEU A 85 5.84 -6.97 -2.81
C LEU A 85 7.08 -7.83 -2.59
N SER A 86 7.28 -8.84 -3.44
CA SER A 86 8.45 -9.72 -3.36
C SER A 86 9.74 -8.97 -3.63
N ALA A 87 9.74 -8.07 -4.62
CA ALA A 87 10.89 -7.23 -4.97
C ALA A 87 11.28 -6.24 -3.86
N LEU A 88 10.31 -5.76 -3.07
CA LEU A 88 10.51 -4.76 -2.03
C LEU A 88 10.56 -5.33 -0.62
N ARG A 89 10.71 -6.65 -0.47
CA ARG A 89 10.73 -7.31 0.84
C ARG A 89 11.80 -6.66 1.75
N PRO A 90 11.42 -6.07 2.90
CA PRO A 90 12.37 -5.51 3.85
C PRO A 90 13.36 -6.61 4.30
N ARG A 91 14.64 -6.28 4.34
CA ARG A 91 15.70 -7.18 4.82
C ARG A 91 15.70 -7.28 6.34
#